data_AF-A0A3D5TIR1-F1
#
_entry.id   AF-A0A3D5TIR1-F1
#
_cell.length_a   1.000
_cell.length_b   1.000
_cell.length_c   1.000
_cell.angle_alpha   90.00
_cell.angle_beta   90.00
_cell.angle_gamma   90.00
#
_symmetry.space_group_name_H-M   'P 1'
#
loop_
_entity.id
_entity.type
_entity.pdbx_description
1 polymer ?
#
loop_
_entity_poly.entity_id
_entity_poly.type
_entity_poly.pdbx_seq_one_letter_code
_entity_poly.pdbx_strand_id
1 'polypeptide(L)'
;MKTVDWGLLATFAAFFTFSGNLARMESVRVLFARLLSHGTMLISALTCQIISNVPAAILLSRFTQDARAFLVGVNVGGAGTLVASLASLITFREYTRRVPNGGKSFLLLFSGISFAFLAILLTVMSVLM
;
A
#
# COMPACT_ATOMS: atom_id res chain seq x y z
N MET A 1 -13.98 28.64 1.05
CA MET A 1 -14.53 27.40 0.46
C MET A 1 -13.37 26.48 0.14
N LYS A 2 -13.33 25.27 0.72
CA LYS A 2 -12.25 24.31 0.47
C LYS A 2 -12.39 23.79 -0.96
N THR A 3 -11.43 24.12 -1.82
CA THR A 3 -11.34 23.57 -3.18
C THR A 3 -11.20 22.06 -3.12
N VAL A 4 -12.14 21.33 -3.72
CA VAL A 4 -12.08 19.88 -3.85
C VAL A 4 -10.90 19.51 -4.75
N ASP A 5 -10.05 18.59 -4.30
CA ASP A 5 -8.92 18.08 -5.11
C ASP A 5 -9.43 17.01 -6.08
N TRP A 6 -9.97 17.47 -7.21
CA TRP A 6 -10.47 16.61 -8.29
C TRP A 6 -9.40 15.65 -8.84
N GLY A 7 -8.13 16.03 -8.77
CA GLY A 7 -7.02 15.16 -9.17
C GLY A 7 -6.89 13.95 -8.24
N LEU A 8 -7.01 14.15 -6.93
CA LEU A 8 -7.01 13.05 -5.96
C LEU A 8 -8.20 12.10 -6.18
N LEU A 9 -9.40 12.64 -6.40
CA LEU A 9 -10.60 11.85 -6.72
C LEU A 9 -10.43 11.02 -8.00
N ALA A 10 -9.86 11.61 -9.05
CA ALA A 10 -9.57 10.90 -10.29
C ALA A 10 -8.56 9.76 -10.07
N THR A 11 -7.51 9.99 -9.27
CA THR A 11 -6.54 8.94 -8.90
C THR A 11 -7.20 7.80 -8.15
N PHE A 12 -8.12 8.09 -7.21
CA PHE A 12 -8.92 7.05 -6.55
C PHE A 12 -9.76 6.25 -7.54
N ALA A 13 -10.51 6.92 -8.42
CA ALA A 13 -11.32 6.25 -9.43
C ALA A 13 -10.48 5.35 -10.35
N ALA A 14 -9.30 5.83 -10.77
CA ALA A 14 -8.36 5.06 -11.56
C ALA A 14 -7.84 3.83 -10.80
N PHE A 15 -7.45 3.97 -9.53
CA PHE A 15 -6.97 2.84 -8.73
C PHE A 15 -8.05 1.78 -8.48
N PHE A 16 -9.29 2.18 -8.19
CA PHE A 16 -10.39 1.23 -8.04
C PHE A 16 -10.72 0.51 -9.35
N THR A 17 -10.75 1.25 -10.46
CA THR A 17 -10.99 0.67 -11.79
C THR A 17 -9.88 -0.29 -12.18
N PHE A 18 -8.62 0.09 -11.96
CA PHE A 18 -7.45 -0.73 -12.25
C PHE A 18 -7.41 -2.01 -11.40
N SER A 19 -7.56 -1.89 -10.07
CA SER A 19 -7.61 -3.03 -9.15
C SER A 19 -8.77 -3.97 -9.49
N GLY A 20 -9.95 -3.43 -9.80
CA GLY A 20 -11.12 -4.21 -10.21
C GLY A 20 -10.91 -4.96 -11.53
N ASN A 21 -10.26 -4.35 -12.52
CA ASN A 21 -9.94 -5.01 -13.78
C ASN A 21 -8.88 -6.10 -13.61
N LEU A 22 -7.80 -5.82 -12.87
CA LEU A 22 -6.77 -6.81 -12.54
C LEU A 22 -7.37 -8.03 -11.85
N ALA A 23 -8.30 -7.83 -10.90
CA ALA A 23 -8.94 -8.92 -10.18
C ALA A 23 -9.74 -9.88 -11.08
N ARG A 24 -10.14 -9.44 -12.29
CA ARG A 24 -10.89 -10.24 -13.27
C ARG A 24 -10.01 -10.93 -14.29
N MET A 25 -8.71 -10.60 -14.35
CA MET A 25 -7.76 -11.23 -15.26
C MET A 25 -7.32 -12.59 -14.71
N GLU A 26 -7.48 -13.64 -15.51
CA GLU A 26 -7.13 -15.00 -15.10
C GLU A 26 -5.64 -15.15 -14.74
N SER A 27 -4.76 -14.51 -15.50
CA SER A 27 -3.31 -14.50 -15.23
C SER A 27 -2.97 -13.91 -13.86
N VAL A 28 -3.65 -12.83 -13.47
CA VAL A 28 -3.48 -12.15 -12.18
C VAL A 28 -4.00 -13.02 -11.04
N ARG A 29 -5.15 -13.66 -11.25
CA ARG A 29 -5.72 -14.61 -10.29
C ARG A 29 -4.77 -15.77 -10.02
N VAL A 30 -4.25 -16.42 -11.06
CA VAL A 30 -3.29 -17.54 -10.91
C VAL A 30 -2.00 -17.08 -10.24
N LEU A 31 -1.49 -15.90 -10.61
CA LEU A 31 -0.29 -15.32 -10.00
C LEU A 31 -0.48 -15.10 -8.49
N PHE A 32 -1.52 -14.37 -8.08
CA PHE A 32 -1.73 -14.07 -6.67
C PHE A 32 -2.17 -15.28 -5.86
N ALA A 33 -2.92 -16.21 -6.44
CA ALA A 33 -3.24 -17.48 -5.76
C ALA A 33 -1.97 -18.27 -5.42
N ARG A 34 -1.00 -18.34 -6.36
CA ARG A 34 0.31 -18.97 -6.09
C ARG A 34 1.17 -18.15 -5.14
N LEU A 35 1.22 -16.83 -5.26
CA LEU A 35 2.04 -16.02 -4.36
C LEU A 35 1.51 -16.11 -2.93
N LEU A 36 0.20 -15.90 -2.72
CA LEU A 36 -0.41 -15.92 -1.39
C LEU A 36 -0.24 -17.28 -0.69
N SER A 37 -0.12 -18.39 -1.43
CA SER A 37 0.18 -19.70 -0.83
C SER A 37 1.57 -19.80 -0.20
N HIS A 38 2.50 -18.90 -0.53
CA HIS A 38 3.84 -18.83 0.06
C HIS A 38 3.90 -17.92 1.30
N GLY A 39 2.80 -17.24 1.64
CA GLY A 39 2.73 -16.36 2.81
C GLY A 39 1.83 -15.17 2.59
N THR A 40 0.56 -15.29 2.98
CA THR A 40 -0.46 -14.25 2.80
C THR A 40 -0.02 -12.89 3.34
N MET A 41 0.57 -12.83 4.54
CA MET A 41 0.99 -11.57 5.15
C MET A 41 2.09 -10.86 4.36
N LEU A 42 3.19 -11.57 4.06
CA LEU A 42 4.34 -10.99 3.38
C LEU A 42 3.97 -10.53 1.96
N ILE A 43 3.26 -11.38 1.20
CA ILE A 43 2.83 -11.04 -0.15
C ILE A 43 1.85 -9.86 -0.15
N SER A 44 0.94 -9.80 0.81
CA SER A 44 0.04 -8.67 0.96
C SER A 44 0.80 -7.37 1.29
N ALA A 45 1.80 -7.45 2.17
CA ALA A 45 2.65 -6.30 2.50
C ALA A 45 3.48 -5.81 1.31
N LEU A 46 4.10 -6.72 0.55
CA LEU A 46 4.89 -6.38 -0.63
C LEU A 46 4.03 -5.81 -1.76
N THR A 47 2.87 -6.41 -2.02
CA THR A 47 1.93 -5.90 -3.04
C THR A 47 1.43 -4.51 -2.68
N CYS A 48 1.17 -4.27 -1.38
CA CYS A 48 0.77 -2.97 -0.86
C CYS A 48 1.83 -1.88 -1.13
N GLN A 49 3.14 -2.20 -1.12
CA GLN A 49 4.19 -1.23 -1.44
C GLN A 49 4.07 -0.65 -2.86
N ILE A 50 3.54 -1.43 -3.81
CA ILE A 50 3.50 -1.06 -5.22
C ILE A 50 2.13 -0.47 -5.59
N ILE A 51 1.04 -1.08 -5.09
CA ILE A 51 -0.33 -0.74 -5.51
C ILE A 51 -1.00 0.27 -4.57
N SER A 52 -0.50 0.44 -3.34
CA SER A 52 -1.14 1.14 -2.22
C SER A 52 -2.11 0.25 -1.41
N ASN A 53 -2.28 0.58 -0.13
CA ASN A 53 -3.03 -0.21 0.85
C ASN A 53 -4.46 -0.52 0.40
N VAL A 54 -5.24 0.50 0.05
CA VAL A 54 -6.67 0.33 -0.28
C VAL A 54 -6.88 -0.51 -1.57
N PRO A 55 -6.25 -0.20 -2.71
CA PRO A 55 -6.48 -0.98 -3.93
C PRO A 55 -5.86 -2.38 -3.87
N ALA A 56 -4.74 -2.56 -3.13
CA ALA A 56 -4.17 -3.88 -2.88
C ALA A 56 -5.11 -4.75 -2.03
N ALA A 57 -5.77 -4.17 -1.02
CA ALA A 57 -6.76 -4.90 -0.23
C ALA A 57 -7.94 -5.37 -1.09
N ILE A 58 -8.46 -4.52 -1.97
CA ILE A 58 -9.56 -4.89 -2.88
C ILE A 58 -9.15 -5.98 -3.87
N LEU A 59 -7.92 -5.92 -4.38
CA LEU A 59 -7.39 -6.91 -5.31
C LEU A 59 -7.20 -8.27 -4.63
N LEU A 60 -6.43 -8.29 -3.53
CA LEU A 60 -5.96 -9.52 -2.90
C LEU A 60 -7.02 -10.22 -2.04
N SER A 61 -8.00 -9.49 -1.50
CA SER A 61 -9.09 -10.07 -0.69
C SER A 61 -9.89 -11.15 -1.44
N ARG A 62 -9.85 -11.17 -2.78
CA ARG A 62 -10.51 -12.19 -3.61
C ARG A 62 -9.70 -13.49 -3.75
N PHE A 63 -8.45 -13.49 -3.31
CA PHE A 63 -7.49 -14.58 -3.59
C PHE A 63 -6.93 -15.25 -2.33
N THR A 64 -7.40 -14.86 -1.13
CA THR A 64 -7.02 -15.50 0.14
C THR A 64 -8.23 -15.64 1.06
N GLN A 65 -8.25 -16.73 1.84
CA GLN A 65 -9.23 -16.98 2.90
C GLN A 65 -8.66 -16.61 4.29
N ASP A 66 -7.35 -16.38 4.39
CA ASP A 66 -6.69 -15.97 5.62
C ASP A 66 -6.83 -14.46 5.80
N ALA A 67 -8.03 -14.05 6.21
CA ALA A 67 -8.37 -12.65 6.43
C ALA A 67 -7.46 -11.98 7.46
N ARG A 68 -6.97 -12.70 8.46
CA ARG A 68 -6.14 -12.13 9.53
C ARG A 68 -4.76 -11.76 9.00
N ALA A 69 -4.04 -12.71 8.39
CA ALA A 69 -2.71 -12.45 7.84
C ALA A 69 -2.77 -11.44 6.68
N PHE A 70 -3.83 -11.50 5.87
CA PHE A 70 -4.10 -10.54 4.81
C PHE A 70 -4.25 -9.11 5.34
N LEU A 71 -5.15 -8.90 6.30
CA LEU A 71 -5.42 -7.57 6.86
C LEU A 71 -4.20 -6.98 7.58
N VAL A 72 -3.43 -7.82 8.28
CA VAL A 72 -2.15 -7.41 8.86
C VAL A 72 -1.18 -7.00 7.74
N GLY A 73 -1.03 -7.85 6.72
CA GLY A 73 -0.10 -7.61 5.62
C GLY A 73 -0.37 -6.30 4.87
N VAL A 74 -1.62 -6.04 4.45
CA VAL A 74 -1.95 -4.81 3.72
C VAL A 74 -1.78 -3.55 4.58
N ASN A 75 -2.10 -3.62 5.88
CA ASN A 75 -1.95 -2.48 6.79
C ASN A 75 -0.50 -2.19 7.13
N VAL A 76 0.28 -3.22 7.49
CA VAL A 76 1.71 -3.09 7.75
C VAL A 76 2.43 -2.63 6.49
N GLY A 77 2.11 -3.21 5.33
CA GLY A 77 2.63 -2.77 4.04
C GLY A 77 2.39 -1.29 3.74
N GLY A 78 1.24 -0.74 4.16
CA GLY A 78 0.92 0.68 3.96
C GLY A 78 1.90 1.65 4.61
N ALA A 79 2.68 1.20 5.60
CA ALA A 79 3.63 2.05 6.31
C ALA A 79 4.99 2.22 5.59
N GLY A 80 5.28 1.43 4.54
CA GLY A 80 6.65 1.30 4.01
C GLY A 80 7.10 2.38 3.02
N THR A 81 6.32 2.69 1.99
CA THR A 81 6.67 3.70 0.99
C THR A 81 5.61 4.79 0.90
N LEU A 82 5.93 5.92 0.24
CA LEU A 82 4.94 6.95 -0.03
C LEU A 82 3.77 6.39 -0.85
N VAL A 83 4.06 5.60 -1.88
CA VAL A 83 3.03 5.02 -2.76
C VAL A 83 2.15 4.03 -1.99
N ALA A 84 2.73 3.31 -1.01
CA ALA A 84 2.01 2.33 -0.19
C ALA A 84 0.82 2.92 0.57
N SER A 85 0.86 4.22 0.91
CA SER A 85 -0.24 4.87 1.61
C SER A 85 -0.53 6.26 1.08
N LEU A 86 -1.79 6.47 0.73
CA LEU A 86 -2.30 7.76 0.29
C LEU A 86 -2.13 8.85 1.36
N ALA A 87 -2.16 8.49 2.65
CA ALA A 87 -1.90 9.45 3.73
C ALA A 87 -0.46 9.99 3.66
N SER A 88 0.50 9.13 3.30
CA SER A 88 1.90 9.51 3.10
C SER A 88 2.07 10.43 1.89
N LEU A 89 1.39 10.15 0.78
CA LEU A 89 1.37 11.02 -0.40
C LEU A 89 0.77 12.40 -0.11
N ILE A 90 -0.34 12.45 0.64
CA ILE A 90 -0.97 13.72 1.05
C ILE A 90 0.00 14.52 1.93
N THR A 91 0.64 13.88 2.91
CA THR A 91 1.64 14.52 3.77
C THR A 91 2.81 15.07 2.97
N PHE A 92 3.36 14.28 2.04
CA PHE A 92 4.45 14.72 1.17
C PHE A 92 4.06 15.94 0.32
N ARG A 93 2.85 15.92 -0.27
CA ARG A 93 2.32 17.00 -1.10
C ARG A 93 2.09 18.28 -0.29
N GLU A 94 1.61 18.17 0.94
CA GLU A 94 1.45 19.32 1.84
C GLU A 94 2.79 19.86 2.32
N TYR A 95 3.76 18.99 2.63
CA TYR A 95 5.10 19.39 3.05
C TYR A 95 5.85 20.15 1.93
N THR A 96 5.85 19.61 0.72
CA THR A 96 6.49 20.25 -0.44
C THR A 96 5.84 21.56 -0.86
N ARG A 97 4.54 21.75 -0.58
CA ARG A 97 3.86 23.04 -0.74
C ARG A 97 4.34 24.10 0.25
N ARG A 98 4.65 23.72 1.49
CA ARG A 98 5.11 24.65 2.54
C ARG A 98 6.62 24.89 2.50
N VAL A 99 7.40 23.91 2.06
CA VAL A 99 8.86 23.96 1.99
C VAL A 99 9.33 23.67 0.55
N PRO A 100 9.36 24.70 -0.32
CA PRO A 100 9.93 24.55 -1.65
C PRO A 100 11.41 24.13 -1.50
N ASN A 101 11.81 23.05 -2.18
CA ASN A 101 13.12 22.37 -2.11
C ASN A 101 13.35 21.36 -0.95
N GLY A 102 12.42 21.19 -0.01
CA GLY A 102 12.55 20.22 1.09
C GLY A 102 12.27 18.75 0.73
N GLY A 103 11.79 18.48 -0.48
CA GLY A 103 11.24 17.16 -0.86
C GLY A 103 12.22 16.00 -0.74
N LYS A 104 13.49 16.17 -1.12
CA LYS A 104 14.51 15.10 -1.05
C LYS A 104 14.82 14.69 0.39
N SER A 105 14.96 15.69 1.29
CA SER A 105 15.22 15.45 2.71
C SER A 105 14.05 14.73 3.36
N PHE A 106 12.82 15.16 3.07
CA PHE A 106 11.62 14.46 3.51
C PHE A 106 11.58 13.02 3.00
N LEU A 107 11.85 12.78 1.71
CA LEU A 107 11.83 11.44 1.12
C LEU A 107 12.81 10.49 1.80
N LEU A 108 14.04 10.94 2.05
CA LEU A 108 15.07 10.13 2.71
C LEU A 108 14.68 9.81 4.16
N LEU A 109 14.24 10.82 4.92
CA LEU A 109 13.91 10.66 6.33
C LEU A 109 12.64 9.82 6.50
N PHE A 110 11.61 10.09 5.69
CA PHE A 110 10.39 9.30 5.61
C PHE A 110 10.69 7.84 5.27
N SER A 111 11.42 7.58 4.18
CA SER A 111 11.71 6.21 3.75
C SER A 111 12.52 5.45 4.80
N GLY A 112 13.52 6.09 5.42
CA GLY A 112 14.32 5.47 6.47
C GLY A 112 13.47 5.03 7.67
N ILE A 113 12.63 5.94 8.19
CA ILE A 113 11.73 5.65 9.32
C ILE A 113 10.70 4.60 8.93
N SER A 114 10.08 4.75 7.76
CA SER A 114 9.04 3.84 7.26
C SER A 114 9.55 2.43 7.04
N PHE A 115 10.73 2.24 6.46
CA PHE A 115 11.31 0.92 6.28
C PHE A 115 11.74 0.28 7.60
N ALA A 116 12.31 1.06 8.53
CA ALA A 116 12.62 0.55 9.87
C ALA A 116 11.34 0.10 10.59
N PHE A 117 10.29 0.92 10.56
CA PHE A 117 9.01 0.60 11.17
C PHE A 117 8.33 -0.61 10.50
N LEU A 118 8.38 -0.69 9.17
CA LEU A 118 7.88 -1.84 8.40
C LEU A 118 8.62 -3.13 8.79
N ALA A 119 9.95 -3.10 8.87
CA ALA A 119 10.76 -4.25 9.23
C ALA A 119 10.44 -4.73 10.66
N ILE A 120 10.33 -3.80 11.61
CA ILE A 120 9.95 -4.11 13.01
C ILE A 120 8.56 -4.74 13.03
N LEU A 121 7.56 -4.12 12.39
CA LEU A 121 6.19 -4.62 12.38
C LEU A 121 6.09 -6.00 11.72
N LEU A 122 6.73 -6.21 10.57
CA LEU A 122 6.74 -7.51 9.90
C LEU A 122 7.40 -8.58 10.78
N THR A 123 8.51 -8.26 11.44
CA THR A 123 9.21 -9.21 12.33
C THR A 123 8.32 -9.57 13.53
N VAL A 124 7.78 -8.57 14.22
CA VAL A 124 6.90 -8.75 15.39
C VAL A 124 5.65 -9.56 14.99
N MET A 125 5.00 -9.21 13.88
CA MET A 125 3.81 -9.92 13.44
C MET A 125 4.10 -11.34 12.96
N SER A 126 5.28 -11.59 12.38
CA SER A 126 5.68 -12.95 11.97
C SER A 126 5.95 -13.87 13.17
N VAL A 127 6.30 -13.32 14.32
CA VAL A 127 6.51 -14.09 15.57
C VAL A 127 5.20 -14.30 16.33
N LEU A 128 4.26 -13.35 16.25
CA LEU A 128 2.99 -13.38 16.99
C LEU A 128 1.85 -14.15 16.29
N MET A 129 1.99 -14.47 15.00
CA MET A 129 0.97 -15.15 14.18
C MET A 129 1.38 -16.59 13.90
#